data_AF-V8AMJ8-F1
#
_entry.id   AF-V8AMJ8-F1
#
_cell.length_a   1.000
_cell.length_b   1.000
_cell.length_c   1.000
_cell.angle_alpha   90.00
_cell.angle_beta   90.00
_cell.angle_gamma   90.00
#
_symmetry.space_group_name_H-M   'P 1'
#
loop_
_entity.id
_entity.type
_entity.pdbx_description
1 polymer ?
#
loop_
_entity_poly.entity_id
_entity_poly.type
_entity_poly.pdbx_seq_one_letter_code
_entity_poly.pdbx_strand_id
1 'polypeptide(L)'
;MDAIASIVYGFTEETYLGFKEFLGLNSESEEDYFSGFVEEIRIEEIGGVNSGEILDEKVSRKFEEHIRLCCHQRDFMTKSAQNANELAEQATASFNATGESISQISVLLSDLKQTVHNVNNQALQSSSTAKTAKKIAKSAEKSSNQALELSESSKTILDEVSDTKTSIYAEFIAILGVFTAIAFVLMGSIQTFGTVFSKVDNPSSGSIGFAVEAGAVFLIIIITVIVVLFSGMKRVLSKKSGPIPWWTVILVIVVVISLVLIGLALLLKNPIPQA
;
A
#
# COMPACT_ATOMS: atom_id res chain seq x y z
N MET A 1 -38.24 -4.32 87.09
CA MET A 1 -37.43 -5.42 86.54
C MET A 1 -37.50 -6.56 87.51
N ASP A 2 -37.64 -7.79 87.01
CA ASP A 2 -37.66 -8.98 87.85
C ASP A 2 -36.34 -9.10 88.63
N ALA A 3 -36.40 -9.36 89.95
CA ALA A 3 -35.21 -9.36 90.80
C ALA A 3 -34.25 -10.48 90.39
N ILE A 4 -34.79 -11.62 89.95
CA ILE A 4 -34.04 -12.78 89.46
C ILE A 4 -33.27 -12.40 88.19
N ALA A 5 -33.96 -11.80 87.21
CA ALA A 5 -33.36 -11.37 85.96
C ALA A 5 -32.23 -10.34 86.20
N SER A 6 -32.43 -9.39 87.13
CA SER A 6 -31.40 -8.39 87.48
C SER A 6 -30.13 -9.03 88.05
N ILE A 7 -30.26 -10.13 88.81
CA ILE A 7 -29.13 -10.87 89.37
C ILE A 7 -28.41 -11.66 88.27
N VAL A 8 -29.17 -12.44 87.48
CA VAL A 8 -28.63 -13.29 86.42
C VAL A 8 -27.93 -12.46 85.34
N TYR A 9 -28.49 -11.31 84.94
CA TYR A 9 -27.85 -10.41 83.98
C TYR A 9 -26.69 -9.60 84.57
N GLY A 10 -26.65 -9.43 85.89
CA GLY A 10 -25.59 -8.70 86.60
C GLY A 10 -24.32 -9.52 86.87
N PHE A 11 -24.37 -10.85 86.72
CA PHE A 11 -23.20 -11.70 86.91
C PHE A 11 -22.11 -11.42 85.87
N THR A 12 -20.86 -11.38 86.31
CA THR A 12 -19.70 -11.46 85.40
C THR A 12 -19.74 -12.79 84.62
N GLU A 13 -19.01 -12.86 83.52
CA GLU A 13 -19.01 -14.04 82.65
C GLU A 13 -18.52 -15.30 83.37
N GLU A 14 -17.50 -15.16 84.21
CA GLU A 14 -16.97 -16.22 85.07
C GLU A 14 -17.99 -16.70 86.12
N THR A 15 -18.63 -15.76 86.85
CA THR A 15 -19.68 -16.11 87.83
C THR A 15 -20.89 -16.76 87.15
N TYR A 16 -21.22 -16.32 85.94
CA TYR A 16 -22.34 -16.85 85.18
C TYR A 16 -22.09 -18.27 84.65
N LEU A 17 -20.85 -18.59 84.24
CA LEU A 17 -20.45 -19.94 83.84
C LEU A 17 -20.57 -20.93 85.00
N GLY A 18 -20.03 -20.58 86.18
CA GLY A 18 -20.18 -21.42 87.37
C GLY A 18 -21.64 -21.58 87.80
N PHE A 19 -22.45 -20.52 87.64
CA PHE A 19 -23.89 -20.59 87.88
C PHE A 19 -24.64 -21.50 86.89
N LYS A 20 -24.25 -21.50 85.61
CA LYS A 20 -24.80 -22.41 84.59
C LYS A 20 -24.45 -23.87 84.86
N GLU A 21 -23.22 -24.13 85.30
CA GLU A 21 -22.76 -25.47 85.68
C GLU A 21 -23.58 -26.01 86.86
N PHE A 22 -23.80 -25.19 87.90
CA PHE A 22 -24.67 -25.55 89.03
C PHE A 22 -26.11 -25.88 88.60
N LEU A 23 -26.66 -25.18 87.61
CA LEU A 23 -28.00 -25.41 87.07
C LEU A 23 -28.12 -26.59 86.08
N GLY A 24 -27.01 -27.28 85.80
CA GLY A 24 -26.95 -28.33 84.76
C GLY A 24 -27.22 -27.82 83.34
N LEU A 25 -27.01 -26.52 83.09
CA LEU A 25 -27.25 -25.87 81.79
C LEU A 25 -26.00 -25.80 80.91
N ASN A 26 -24.87 -26.32 81.40
CA ASN A 26 -23.64 -26.41 80.63
C ASN A 26 -23.61 -27.72 79.85
N SER A 27 -23.26 -27.66 78.55
CA SER A 27 -23.28 -28.85 77.67
C SER A 27 -22.18 -29.87 77.97
N GLU A 28 -21.25 -29.56 78.86
CA GLU A 28 -20.10 -30.40 79.22
C GLU A 28 -20.25 -31.13 80.56
N SER A 29 -21.23 -30.77 81.40
CA SER A 29 -21.50 -31.43 82.68
C SER A 29 -22.86 -32.12 82.66
N GLU A 30 -22.91 -33.43 82.90
CA GLU A 30 -24.18 -34.18 82.99
C GLU A 30 -24.91 -34.01 84.34
N GLU A 31 -24.29 -33.34 85.32
CA GLU A 31 -24.82 -33.21 86.67
C GLU A 31 -25.58 -31.89 86.87
N ASP A 32 -26.85 -32.01 87.30
CA ASP A 32 -27.75 -30.90 87.62
C ASP A 32 -27.91 -30.79 89.14
N TYR A 33 -26.96 -30.08 89.77
CA TYR A 33 -26.93 -29.90 91.21
C TYR A 33 -28.11 -29.09 91.74
N PHE A 34 -28.70 -28.22 90.91
CA PHE A 34 -29.85 -27.42 91.30
C PHE A 34 -31.12 -28.25 91.40
N SER A 35 -31.40 -29.13 90.44
CA SER A 35 -32.54 -30.05 90.56
C SER A 35 -32.39 -30.98 91.77
N GLY A 36 -31.16 -31.43 92.05
CA GLY A 36 -30.85 -32.19 93.27
C GLY A 36 -31.15 -31.39 94.55
N PHE A 37 -30.73 -30.13 94.60
CA PHE A 37 -30.99 -29.22 95.72
C PHE A 37 -32.49 -28.91 95.90
N VAL A 38 -33.24 -28.71 94.81
CA VAL A 38 -34.69 -28.47 94.86
C VAL A 38 -35.43 -29.73 95.35
N GLU A 39 -34.98 -30.92 94.94
CA GLU A 39 -35.54 -32.20 95.42
C GLU A 39 -35.19 -32.47 96.89
N GLU A 40 -34.00 -32.08 97.35
CA GLU A 40 -33.59 -32.18 98.76
C GLU A 40 -34.42 -31.26 99.66
N ILE A 41 -34.67 -30.01 99.24
CA ILE A 41 -35.62 -29.09 99.90
C ILE A 41 -37.03 -29.69 99.95
N ARG A 42 -37.44 -30.43 98.91
CA ARG A 42 -38.74 -31.08 98.81
C ARG A 42 -38.88 -32.25 99.81
N ILE A 43 -37.82 -33.03 100.00
CA ILE A 43 -37.79 -34.21 100.88
C ILE A 43 -37.72 -33.80 102.36
N GLU A 44 -36.98 -32.74 102.68
CA GLU A 44 -36.78 -32.31 104.08
C GLU A 44 -37.91 -31.44 104.68
N GLU A 45 -39.05 -31.28 103.99
CA GLU A 45 -40.18 -30.44 104.45
C GLU A 45 -39.73 -29.07 104.99
N ILE A 46 -38.82 -28.37 104.30
CA ILE A 46 -38.42 -27.02 104.71
C ILE A 46 -39.63 -26.10 104.54
N GLY A 47 -40.41 -25.97 105.61
CA GLY A 47 -41.62 -25.15 105.65
C GLY A 47 -41.28 -23.68 105.45
N GLY A 48 -42.22 -22.95 104.84
CA GLY A 48 -42.13 -21.50 104.75
C GLY A 48 -41.92 -20.85 106.13
N VAL A 49 -41.53 -19.57 106.13
CA VAL A 49 -41.30 -18.76 107.34
C VAL A 49 -42.50 -18.77 108.30
N ASN A 50 -43.70 -19.10 107.80
CA ASN A 50 -44.90 -19.36 108.59
C ASN A 50 -45.19 -20.86 108.70
N SER A 51 -45.35 -21.32 109.93
CA SER A 51 -45.65 -22.71 110.29
C SER A 51 -46.93 -23.22 109.61
N GLY A 52 -46.77 -24.14 108.65
CA GLY A 52 -47.86 -24.83 107.97
C GLY A 52 -48.01 -24.54 106.47
N GLU A 53 -47.23 -23.60 105.90
CA GLU A 53 -47.15 -23.42 104.45
C GLU A 53 -46.15 -24.42 103.86
N ILE A 54 -46.68 -25.49 103.26
CA ILE A 54 -45.94 -26.36 102.36
C ILE A 54 -45.61 -25.53 101.12
N LEU A 55 -44.33 -25.46 100.74
CA LEU A 55 -43.90 -24.85 99.48
C LEU A 55 -44.72 -25.47 98.33
N ASP A 56 -45.57 -24.64 97.71
CA ASP A 56 -46.39 -25.06 96.56
C ASP A 56 -45.47 -25.53 95.45
N GLU A 57 -45.60 -26.80 95.05
CA GLU A 57 -44.84 -27.44 93.96
C GLU A 57 -44.84 -26.56 92.68
N LYS A 58 -45.95 -25.85 92.47
CA LYS A 58 -46.13 -24.94 91.35
C LYS A 58 -45.25 -23.69 91.44
N VAL A 59 -44.92 -23.22 92.64
CA VAL A 59 -44.05 -22.06 92.89
C VAL A 59 -42.59 -22.43 92.71
N SER A 60 -42.14 -23.56 93.27
CA SER A 60 -40.76 -24.03 93.12
C SER A 60 -40.40 -24.31 91.65
N ARG A 61 -41.28 -25.02 90.93
CA ARG A 61 -41.08 -25.29 89.49
C ARG A 61 -41.06 -24.00 88.67
N LYS A 62 -41.98 -23.05 88.94
CA LYS A 62 -41.99 -21.76 88.24
C LYS A 62 -40.73 -20.93 88.51
N PHE A 63 -40.19 -21.00 89.72
CA PHE A 63 -38.96 -20.30 90.09
C PHE A 63 -37.75 -20.86 89.33
N GLU A 64 -37.61 -22.20 89.31
CA GLU A 64 -36.59 -22.89 88.51
C GLU A 64 -36.70 -22.57 87.02
N GLU A 65 -37.90 -22.71 86.44
CA GLU A 65 -38.18 -22.39 85.05
C GLU A 65 -37.81 -20.93 84.71
N HIS A 66 -38.08 -19.99 85.63
CA HIS A 66 -37.75 -18.59 85.44
C HIS A 66 -36.24 -18.34 85.42
N ILE A 67 -35.48 -18.94 86.35
CA ILE A 67 -34.02 -18.83 86.38
C ILE A 67 -33.41 -19.40 85.09
N ARG A 68 -33.84 -20.60 84.68
CA ARG A 68 -33.39 -21.25 83.45
C ARG A 68 -33.71 -20.42 82.22
N LEU A 69 -34.91 -19.83 82.17
CA LEU A 69 -35.31 -18.93 81.10
C LEU A 69 -34.42 -17.68 81.04
N CYS A 70 -34.10 -17.05 82.19
CA CYS A 70 -33.20 -15.90 82.23
C CYS A 70 -31.80 -16.25 81.72
N CYS A 71 -31.26 -17.43 82.08
CA CYS A 71 -29.99 -17.91 81.53
C CYS A 71 -30.07 -18.11 80.02
N HIS A 72 -31.12 -18.77 79.52
CA HIS A 72 -31.30 -18.97 78.08
C HIS A 72 -31.44 -17.65 77.32
N GLN A 73 -32.16 -16.67 77.88
CA GLN A 73 -32.29 -15.33 77.33
C GLN A 73 -30.95 -14.58 77.32
N ARG A 74 -30.15 -14.67 78.39
CA ARG A 74 -28.80 -14.10 78.44
C ARG A 74 -27.91 -14.69 77.36
N ASP A 75 -27.85 -16.02 77.25
CA ASP A 75 -27.06 -16.72 76.23
C ASP A 75 -27.48 -16.29 74.81
N PHE A 76 -28.79 -16.21 74.57
CA PHE A 76 -29.34 -15.73 73.31
C PHE A 76 -28.92 -14.28 73.02
N MET A 77 -29.04 -13.37 73.99
CA MET A 77 -28.66 -11.97 73.83
C MET A 77 -27.15 -11.80 73.59
N THR A 78 -26.30 -12.53 74.33
CA THR A 78 -24.85 -12.50 74.14
C THR A 78 -24.47 -13.00 72.75
N LYS A 79 -25.01 -14.15 72.33
CA LYS A 79 -24.77 -14.70 70.99
C LYS A 79 -25.27 -13.76 69.89
N SER A 80 -26.44 -13.16 70.08
CA SER A 80 -26.98 -12.17 69.14
C SER A 80 -26.10 -10.92 69.07
N ALA A 81 -25.54 -10.46 70.19
CA ALA A 81 -24.64 -9.31 70.23
C ALA A 81 -23.29 -9.62 69.55
N GLN A 82 -22.74 -10.82 69.79
CA GLN A 82 -21.52 -11.31 69.12
C GLN A 82 -21.73 -11.38 67.61
N ASN A 83 -22.80 -12.02 67.14
CA ASN A 83 -23.14 -12.08 65.72
C ASN A 83 -23.30 -10.68 65.09
N ALA A 84 -23.91 -9.74 65.80
CA ALA A 84 -24.05 -8.37 65.32
C ALA A 84 -22.69 -7.66 65.20
N ASN A 85 -21.77 -7.90 66.14
CA ASN A 85 -20.42 -7.34 66.10
C ASN A 85 -19.60 -7.94 64.94
N GLU A 86 -19.62 -9.26 64.78
CA GLU A 86 -18.97 -9.96 63.67
C GLU A 86 -19.49 -9.45 62.32
N LEU A 87 -20.81 -9.29 62.18
CA LEU A 87 -21.41 -8.75 60.97
C LEU A 87 -20.99 -7.30 60.71
N ALA A 88 -20.88 -6.47 61.74
CA ALA A 88 -20.42 -5.08 61.63
C ALA A 88 -18.93 -5.00 61.23
N GLU A 89 -18.09 -5.86 61.77
CA GLU A 89 -16.67 -5.98 61.40
C GLU A 89 -16.52 -6.42 59.94
N GLN A 90 -17.27 -7.45 59.52
CA GLN A 90 -17.31 -7.89 58.12
C GLN A 90 -17.79 -6.79 57.17
N ALA A 91 -18.84 -6.06 57.55
CA ALA A 91 -19.35 -4.93 56.78
C ALA A 91 -18.30 -3.82 56.63
N THR A 92 -17.56 -3.52 57.70
CA THR A 92 -16.49 -2.50 57.69
C THR A 92 -15.32 -2.94 56.80
N ALA A 93 -14.91 -4.21 56.89
CA ALA A 93 -13.88 -4.77 56.02
C ALA A 93 -14.29 -4.72 54.53
N SER A 94 -15.53 -5.12 54.22
CA SER A 94 -16.08 -5.04 52.87
C SER A 94 -16.17 -3.60 52.37
N PHE A 95 -16.52 -2.65 53.24
CA PHE A 95 -16.57 -1.23 52.90
C PHE A 95 -15.18 -0.67 52.58
N ASN A 96 -14.16 -1.01 53.38
CA ASN A 96 -12.79 -0.58 53.13
C ASN A 96 -12.24 -1.15 51.82
N ALA A 97 -12.45 -2.45 51.55
CA ALA A 97 -12.07 -3.06 50.28
C ALA A 97 -12.78 -2.41 49.07
N THR A 98 -14.04 -2.00 49.25
CA THR A 98 -14.78 -1.24 48.24
C THR A 98 -14.18 0.16 48.03
N GLY A 99 -13.80 0.84 49.11
CA GLY A 99 -13.12 2.14 49.06
C GLY A 99 -11.78 2.07 48.31
N GLU A 100 -10.96 1.05 48.57
CA GLU A 100 -9.71 0.81 47.83
C GLU A 100 -9.97 0.57 46.34
N SER A 101 -10.98 -0.25 46.02
CA SER A 101 -11.39 -0.51 44.64
C SER A 101 -11.83 0.76 43.91
N ILE A 102 -12.59 1.64 44.58
CA ILE A 102 -12.99 2.94 44.04
C ILE A 102 -11.76 3.84 43.79
N SER A 103 -10.79 3.83 44.70
CA SER A 103 -9.52 4.56 44.52
C SER A 103 -8.77 4.09 43.28
N GLN A 104 -8.65 2.77 43.08
CA GLN A 104 -8.03 2.19 41.88
C GLN A 104 -8.79 2.57 40.60
N ILE A 105 -10.13 2.54 40.61
CA ILE A 105 -10.96 2.98 39.48
C ILE A 105 -10.68 4.45 39.12
N SER A 106 -10.48 5.32 40.11
CA SER A 106 -10.18 6.73 39.85
C SER A 106 -8.84 6.94 39.13
N VAL A 107 -7.81 6.15 39.46
CA VAL A 107 -6.51 6.17 38.79
C VAL A 107 -6.67 5.66 37.36
N LEU A 108 -7.35 4.53 37.17
CA LEU A 108 -7.63 3.97 35.84
C LEU A 108 -8.40 4.95 34.93
N LEU A 109 -9.34 5.73 35.49
CA LEU A 109 -10.06 6.77 34.75
C LEU A 109 -9.12 7.90 34.27
N SER A 110 -8.13 8.27 35.07
CA SER A 110 -7.12 9.25 34.67
C SER A 110 -6.26 8.73 33.52
N ASP A 111 -5.79 7.48 33.61
CA ASP A 111 -4.98 6.85 32.57
C ASP A 111 -5.77 6.67 31.26
N LEU A 112 -7.05 6.29 31.37
CA LEU A 112 -7.95 6.21 30.22
C LEU A 112 -8.12 7.58 29.56
N LYS A 113 -8.30 8.66 30.33
CA LYS A 113 -8.41 10.02 29.79
C LYS A 113 -7.15 10.43 29.02
N GLN A 114 -5.97 10.14 29.55
CA GLN A 114 -4.71 10.42 28.87
C GLN A 114 -4.57 9.60 27.58
N THR A 115 -4.94 8.30 27.63
CA THR A 115 -4.92 7.41 26.47
C THR A 115 -5.84 7.92 25.37
N VAL A 116 -7.07 8.33 25.71
CA VAL A 116 -8.02 8.91 24.76
C VAL A 116 -7.48 10.18 24.11
N HIS A 117 -6.84 11.07 24.88
CA HIS A 117 -6.22 12.29 24.34
C HIS A 117 -5.09 11.97 23.35
N ASN A 118 -4.24 11.00 23.67
CA ASN A 118 -3.16 10.56 22.79
C ASN A 118 -3.69 9.94 21.49
N VAL A 119 -4.71 9.09 21.59
CA VAL A 119 -5.38 8.48 20.42
C VAL A 119 -6.01 9.55 19.52
N ASN A 120 -6.64 10.57 20.10
CA ASN A 120 -7.23 11.66 19.32
C ASN A 120 -6.17 12.45 18.54
N ASN A 121 -5.05 12.78 19.17
CA ASN A 121 -3.95 13.47 18.50
C ASN A 121 -3.32 12.61 17.40
N GLN A 122 -3.16 11.31 17.62
CA GLN A 122 -2.67 10.38 16.61
C GLN A 122 -3.65 10.25 15.42
N ALA A 123 -4.96 10.26 15.68
CA ALA A 123 -5.98 10.25 14.63
C ALA A 123 -5.93 11.54 13.77
N LEU A 124 -5.71 12.70 14.39
CA LEU A 124 -5.53 13.98 13.66
C LEU A 124 -4.28 13.97 12.78
N GLN A 125 -3.15 13.47 13.30
CA GLN A 125 -1.91 13.32 12.52
C GLN A 125 -2.07 12.30 11.37
N SER A 126 -2.79 11.21 11.61
CA SER A 126 -3.08 10.21 10.59
C SER A 126 -3.95 10.79 9.46
N SER A 127 -4.92 11.63 9.81
CA SER A 127 -5.76 12.34 8.83
C SER A 127 -4.98 13.32 7.96
N SER A 128 -4.04 14.09 8.54
CA SER A 128 -3.18 15.00 7.77
C SER A 128 -2.22 14.22 6.85
N THR A 129 -1.64 13.13 7.36
CA THR A 129 -0.77 12.23 6.58
C THR A 129 -1.51 11.63 5.39
N ALA A 130 -2.74 11.13 5.60
CA ALA A 130 -3.59 10.61 4.53
C ALA A 130 -3.89 11.66 3.45
N LYS A 131 -4.12 12.93 3.83
CA LYS A 131 -4.30 14.03 2.87
C LYS A 131 -3.04 14.29 2.06
N THR A 132 -1.86 14.25 2.68
CA THR A 132 -0.57 14.42 1.99
C THR A 132 -0.29 13.26 1.04
N ALA A 133 -0.50 12.02 1.49
CA ALA A 133 -0.38 10.82 0.64
C ALA A 133 -1.31 10.90 -0.58
N LYS A 134 -2.55 11.36 -0.41
CA LYS A 134 -3.50 11.59 -1.52
C LYS A 134 -3.00 12.63 -2.52
N LYS A 135 -2.35 13.71 -2.06
CA LYS A 135 -1.75 14.71 -2.96
C LYS A 135 -0.57 14.13 -3.74
N ILE A 136 0.31 13.37 -3.08
CA ILE A 136 1.46 12.71 -3.72
C ILE A 136 0.98 11.73 -4.78
N ALA A 137 -0.03 10.90 -4.47
CA ALA A 137 -0.60 9.95 -5.43
C ALA A 137 -1.13 10.65 -6.69
N LYS A 138 -1.84 11.78 -6.53
CA LYS A 138 -2.31 12.59 -7.68
C LYS A 138 -1.16 13.18 -8.50
N SER A 139 -0.09 13.65 -7.85
CA SER A 139 1.10 14.15 -8.56
C SER A 139 1.82 13.04 -9.32
N ALA A 140 1.93 11.84 -8.72
CA ALA A 140 2.52 10.67 -9.34
C ALA A 140 1.69 10.20 -10.55
N GLU A 141 0.35 10.19 -10.45
CA GLU A 141 -0.56 9.88 -11.56
C GLU A 141 -0.37 10.86 -12.73
N LYS A 142 -0.30 12.17 -12.44
CA LYS A 142 -0.03 13.19 -13.48
C LYS A 142 1.33 12.98 -14.15
N SER A 143 2.39 12.72 -13.36
CA SER A 143 3.72 12.46 -13.90
C SER A 143 3.77 11.18 -14.74
N SER A 144 3.04 10.14 -14.34
CA SER A 144 2.91 8.89 -15.10
C SER A 144 2.24 9.12 -16.45
N ASN A 145 1.16 9.90 -16.48
CA ASN A 145 0.47 10.23 -17.73
C ASN A 145 1.36 11.06 -18.68
N GLN A 146 2.12 12.02 -18.14
CA GLN A 146 3.11 12.76 -18.94
C GLN A 146 4.22 11.87 -19.50
N ALA A 147 4.68 10.87 -18.74
CA ALA A 147 5.67 9.90 -19.22
C ALA A 147 5.11 9.00 -20.34
N LEU A 148 3.83 8.60 -20.26
CA LEU A 148 3.16 7.85 -21.31
C LEU A 148 3.04 8.69 -22.59
N GLU A 149 2.58 9.94 -22.51
CA GLU A 149 2.48 10.85 -23.67
C GLU A 149 3.86 11.09 -24.32
N LEU A 150 4.90 11.29 -23.52
CA LEU A 150 6.27 11.45 -24.03
C LEU A 150 6.77 10.16 -24.69
N SER A 151 6.43 8.99 -24.15
CA SER A 151 6.81 7.70 -24.72
C SER A 151 6.13 7.45 -26.07
N GLU A 152 4.84 7.77 -26.21
CA GLU A 152 4.11 7.68 -27.48
C GLU A 152 4.68 8.66 -28.53
N SER A 153 4.95 9.89 -28.11
CA SER A 153 5.60 10.89 -28.97
C SER A 153 6.99 10.42 -29.42
N SER A 154 7.79 9.87 -28.51
CA SER A 154 9.12 9.34 -28.83
C SER A 154 9.06 8.16 -29.81
N LYS A 155 8.07 7.26 -29.67
CA LYS A 155 7.86 6.16 -30.60
C LYS A 155 7.55 6.65 -32.01
N THR A 156 6.70 7.67 -32.11
CA THR A 156 6.36 8.29 -33.40
C THR A 156 7.58 8.92 -34.07
N ILE A 157 8.41 9.64 -33.30
CA ILE A 157 9.67 10.21 -33.81
C ILE A 157 10.65 9.11 -34.25
N LEU A 158 10.75 8.00 -33.50
CA LEU A 158 11.62 6.89 -33.86
C LEU A 158 11.20 6.23 -35.17
N ASP A 159 9.88 6.06 -35.38
CA ASP A 159 9.35 5.54 -36.64
C ASP A 159 9.69 6.48 -37.81
N GLU A 160 9.55 7.81 -37.64
CA GLU A 160 9.94 8.80 -38.65
C GLU A 160 11.45 8.82 -38.95
N VAL A 161 12.29 8.69 -37.92
CA VAL A 161 13.75 8.59 -38.06
C VAL A 161 14.14 7.30 -38.77
N SER A 162 13.49 6.18 -38.47
CA SER A 162 13.72 4.90 -39.14
C SER A 162 13.39 4.95 -40.64
N ASP A 163 12.25 5.56 -40.98
CA ASP A 163 11.84 5.78 -42.36
C ASP A 163 12.82 6.70 -43.10
N THR A 164 13.27 7.78 -42.44
CA THR A 164 14.26 8.71 -42.99
C THR A 164 15.60 8.01 -43.23
N LYS A 165 16.08 7.20 -42.29
CA LYS A 165 17.32 6.42 -42.44
C LYS A 165 17.23 5.47 -43.63
N THR A 166 16.09 4.80 -43.81
CA THR A 166 15.87 3.90 -44.95
C THR A 166 15.86 4.67 -46.28
N SER A 167 15.22 5.83 -46.34
CA SER A 167 15.25 6.70 -47.53
C SER A 167 16.67 7.14 -47.88
N ILE A 168 17.42 7.63 -46.88
CA ILE A 168 18.80 8.10 -47.07
C ILE A 168 19.69 6.98 -47.63
N TYR A 169 19.60 5.74 -47.13
CA TYR A 169 20.38 4.63 -47.71
C TYR A 169 20.01 4.33 -49.15
N ALA A 170 18.71 4.34 -49.47
CA ALA A 170 18.26 4.13 -50.85
C ALA A 170 18.79 5.23 -51.78
N GLU A 171 18.79 6.49 -51.32
CA GLU A 171 19.33 7.64 -52.05
C GLU A 171 20.86 7.53 -52.24
N PHE A 172 21.60 7.12 -51.20
CA PHE A 172 23.05 6.89 -51.33
C PHE A 172 23.39 5.77 -52.31
N ILE A 173 22.69 4.63 -52.25
CA ILE A 173 22.89 3.53 -53.19
C ILE A 173 22.60 4.00 -54.63
N ALA A 174 21.58 4.83 -54.81
CA ALA A 174 21.24 5.40 -56.12
C ALA A 174 22.33 6.33 -56.66
N ILE A 175 22.83 7.26 -55.82
CA ILE A 175 23.92 8.17 -56.18
C ILE A 175 25.20 7.38 -56.51
N LEU A 176 25.52 6.36 -55.70
CA LEU A 176 26.66 5.49 -55.95
C LEU A 176 26.53 4.78 -57.31
N GLY A 177 25.36 4.21 -57.61
CA GLY A 177 25.10 3.55 -58.89
C GLY A 177 25.24 4.48 -60.10
N VAL A 178 24.75 5.73 -59.99
CA VAL A 178 24.90 6.78 -61.02
C VAL A 178 26.37 7.14 -61.22
N PHE A 179 27.11 7.35 -60.13
CA PHE A 179 28.54 7.69 -60.21
C PHE A 179 29.35 6.56 -60.85
N THR A 180 29.07 5.31 -60.50
CA THR A 180 29.69 4.13 -61.12
C THR A 180 29.38 4.05 -62.62
N ALA A 181 28.14 4.30 -63.03
CA ALA A 181 27.77 4.32 -64.44
C ALA A 181 28.52 5.42 -65.21
N ILE A 182 28.64 6.63 -64.63
CA ILE A 182 29.43 7.72 -65.21
C ILE A 182 30.89 7.32 -65.37
N ALA A 183 31.50 6.74 -64.33
CA ALA A 183 32.91 6.33 -64.37
C ALA A 183 33.17 5.30 -65.47
N PHE A 184 32.29 4.30 -65.62
CA PHE A 184 32.40 3.30 -66.70
C PHE A 184 32.25 3.92 -68.09
N VAL A 185 31.28 4.81 -68.27
CA VAL A 185 31.10 5.53 -69.54
C VAL A 185 32.35 6.37 -69.84
N LEU A 186 32.83 7.17 -68.88
CA LEU A 186 34.01 8.01 -69.08
C LEU A 186 35.24 7.19 -69.44
N MET A 187 35.50 6.08 -68.73
CA MET A 187 36.65 5.22 -69.01
C MET A 187 36.59 4.59 -70.41
N GLY A 188 35.45 4.02 -70.80
CA GLY A 188 35.28 3.47 -72.15
C GLY A 188 35.33 4.55 -73.24
N SER A 189 34.80 5.73 -72.93
CA SER A 189 34.77 6.87 -73.83
C SER A 189 36.17 7.40 -74.12
N ILE A 190 37.05 7.51 -73.10
CA ILE A 190 38.44 7.96 -73.25
C ILE A 190 39.26 6.99 -74.11
N GLN A 191 39.10 5.67 -73.91
CA GLN A 191 39.78 4.65 -74.71
C GLN A 191 39.35 4.71 -76.19
N THR A 192 38.05 4.89 -76.42
CA THR A 192 37.49 5.03 -77.78
C THR A 192 38.02 6.31 -78.44
N PHE A 193 38.04 7.43 -77.71
CA PHE A 193 38.58 8.70 -78.18
C PHE A 193 40.05 8.59 -78.56
N GLY A 194 40.88 7.95 -77.74
CA GLY A 194 42.29 7.71 -78.05
C GLY A 194 42.49 6.92 -79.35
N THR A 195 41.59 5.96 -79.64
CA THR A 195 41.63 5.15 -80.87
C THR A 195 41.15 5.93 -82.10
N VAL A 196 40.22 6.86 -81.94
CA VAL A 196 39.76 7.73 -83.04
C VAL A 196 40.85 8.72 -83.42
N PHE A 197 41.50 9.36 -82.44
CA PHE A 197 42.57 10.32 -82.70
C PHE A 197 43.84 9.67 -83.26
N SER A 198 44.16 8.43 -82.88
CA SER A 198 45.33 7.72 -83.45
C SER A 198 45.19 7.41 -84.94
N LYS A 199 43.98 7.42 -85.50
CA LYS A 199 43.73 7.26 -86.95
C LYS A 199 43.85 8.56 -87.77
N VAL A 200 44.04 9.71 -87.11
CA VAL A 200 44.08 11.05 -87.73
C VAL A 200 45.51 11.53 -88.01
N ASP A 201 46.50 10.78 -87.56
CA ASP A 201 47.93 11.12 -87.61
C ASP A 201 48.51 11.23 -89.05
N ASN A 202 47.76 10.84 -90.08
CA ASN A 202 48.08 11.09 -91.49
C ASN A 202 47.01 12.02 -92.14
N PRO A 203 47.32 13.30 -92.42
CA PRO A 203 46.33 14.28 -92.86
C PRO A 203 46.02 14.17 -94.36
N SER A 204 45.03 13.36 -94.68
CA SER A 204 44.21 13.50 -95.90
C SER A 204 42.94 14.25 -95.50
N SER A 205 42.39 15.13 -96.33
CA SER A 205 41.19 15.91 -96.00
C SER A 205 39.98 15.06 -95.57
N GLY A 206 39.97 13.75 -95.86
CA GLY A 206 38.97 12.79 -95.35
C GLY A 206 39.19 12.31 -93.90
N SER A 207 40.44 12.21 -93.41
CA SER A 207 40.73 11.76 -92.05
C SER A 207 40.39 12.83 -91.00
N ILE A 208 40.60 14.10 -91.35
CA ILE A 208 40.18 15.24 -90.52
C ILE A 208 38.64 15.33 -90.45
N GLY A 209 37.94 15.11 -91.57
CA GLY A 209 36.47 15.06 -91.60
C GLY A 209 35.92 13.93 -90.72
N PHE A 210 36.52 12.74 -90.78
CA PHE A 210 36.17 11.60 -89.91
C PHE A 210 36.43 11.89 -88.43
N ALA A 211 37.53 12.59 -88.10
CA ALA A 211 37.84 12.98 -86.71
C ALA A 211 36.80 13.92 -86.11
N VAL A 212 36.40 14.94 -86.88
CA VAL A 212 35.41 15.94 -86.47
C VAL A 212 34.04 15.29 -86.32
N GLU A 213 33.65 14.41 -87.25
CA GLU A 213 32.38 13.67 -87.17
C GLU A 213 32.34 12.72 -85.97
N ALA A 214 33.42 11.96 -85.74
CA ALA A 214 33.52 11.07 -84.58
C ALA A 214 33.50 11.85 -83.25
N GLY A 215 34.13 13.03 -83.20
CA GLY A 215 34.07 13.93 -82.05
C GLY A 215 32.67 14.49 -81.78
N ALA A 216 31.91 14.82 -82.84
CA ALA A 216 30.53 15.29 -82.72
C ALA A 216 29.60 14.19 -82.18
N VAL A 217 29.68 12.97 -82.74
CA VAL A 217 28.92 11.81 -82.25
C VAL A 217 29.24 11.51 -80.78
N PHE A 218 30.50 11.64 -80.39
CA PHE A 218 30.94 11.44 -79.02
C PHE A 218 30.33 12.46 -78.03
N LEU A 219 30.33 13.74 -78.39
CA LEU A 219 29.76 14.82 -77.57
C LEU A 219 28.25 14.59 -77.34
N ILE A 220 27.54 14.10 -78.36
CA ILE A 220 26.12 13.75 -78.28
C ILE A 220 25.88 12.60 -77.31
N ILE A 221 26.69 11.53 -77.39
CA ILE A 221 26.58 10.38 -76.48
C ILE A 221 26.79 10.83 -75.04
N ILE A 222 27.81 11.64 -74.76
CA ILE A 222 28.11 12.14 -73.41
C ILE A 222 26.98 13.03 -72.88
N ILE A 223 26.47 13.98 -73.67
CA ILE A 223 25.33 14.84 -73.25
C ILE A 223 24.08 13.98 -72.98
N THR A 224 23.80 13.01 -73.84
CA THR A 224 22.64 12.11 -73.67
C THR A 224 22.75 11.29 -72.40
N VAL A 225 23.95 10.73 -72.13
CA VAL A 225 24.24 9.99 -70.90
C VAL A 225 24.02 10.90 -69.67
N ILE A 226 24.56 12.12 -69.69
CA ILE A 226 24.38 13.09 -68.59
C ILE A 226 22.89 13.38 -68.34
N VAL A 227 22.10 13.68 -69.38
CA VAL A 227 20.66 13.96 -69.25
C VAL A 227 19.89 12.75 -68.71
N VAL A 228 20.18 11.54 -69.19
CA VAL A 228 19.54 10.31 -68.72
C VAL A 228 19.90 10.03 -67.26
N LEU A 229 21.14 10.28 -66.83
CA LEU A 229 21.59 10.10 -65.45
C LEU A 229 20.96 11.12 -64.49
N PHE A 230 20.93 12.40 -64.86
CA PHE A 230 20.25 13.42 -64.05
C PHE A 230 18.74 13.15 -63.95
N SER A 231 18.12 12.69 -65.04
CA SER A 231 16.73 12.26 -65.01
C SER A 231 16.51 11.00 -64.17
N GLY A 232 17.46 10.06 -64.18
CA GLY A 232 17.48 8.86 -63.34
C GLY A 232 17.60 9.20 -61.86
N MET A 233 18.56 10.07 -61.50
CA MET A 233 18.72 10.60 -60.13
C MET A 233 17.44 11.26 -59.65
N LYS A 234 16.85 12.16 -60.44
CA LYS A 234 15.59 12.81 -60.07
C LYS A 234 14.49 11.80 -59.76
N ARG A 235 14.39 10.71 -60.52
CA ARG A 235 13.38 9.67 -60.32
C ARG A 235 13.62 8.84 -59.05
N VAL A 236 14.88 8.53 -58.73
CA VAL A 236 15.20 7.71 -57.54
C VAL A 236 15.19 8.55 -56.25
N LEU A 237 15.55 9.83 -56.32
CA LEU A 237 15.59 10.75 -55.18
C LEU A 237 14.23 11.38 -54.85
N SER A 238 13.18 11.19 -55.66
CA SER A 238 11.85 11.75 -55.39
C SER A 238 10.80 10.67 -55.12
N LYS A 239 10.31 10.59 -53.87
CA LYS A 239 9.27 9.65 -53.41
C LYS A 239 7.91 9.83 -54.11
N LYS A 240 7.70 10.95 -54.84
CA LYS A 240 6.62 11.20 -55.79
C LYS A 240 7.21 11.81 -57.06
N SER A 241 7.37 11.01 -58.12
CA SER A 241 7.84 11.51 -59.42
C SER A 241 6.85 11.17 -60.52
N GLY A 242 6.31 12.23 -61.17
CA GLY A 242 5.55 12.12 -62.41
C GLY A 242 6.46 11.80 -63.61
N PRO A 243 5.88 11.52 -64.80
CA PRO A 243 6.64 11.13 -65.98
C PRO A 243 7.67 12.21 -66.40
N ILE A 244 8.78 11.76 -66.99
CA ILE A 244 9.84 12.63 -67.53
C ILE A 244 9.18 13.65 -68.46
N PRO A 245 9.45 14.96 -68.32
CA PRO A 245 8.85 15.97 -69.18
C PRO A 245 9.24 15.68 -70.63
N TRP A 246 8.25 15.43 -71.48
CA TRP A 246 8.44 14.99 -72.87
C TRP A 246 9.34 15.92 -73.70
N TRP A 247 9.40 17.20 -73.31
CA TRP A 247 10.28 18.21 -73.89
C TRP A 247 11.77 17.88 -73.76
N THR A 248 12.25 17.22 -72.71
CA THR A 248 13.68 16.88 -72.57
C THR A 248 14.09 15.80 -73.56
N VAL A 249 13.20 14.84 -73.83
CA VAL A 249 13.42 13.78 -74.83
C VAL A 249 13.43 14.37 -76.24
N ILE A 250 12.48 15.27 -76.53
CA ILE A 250 12.39 15.95 -77.84
C ILE A 250 13.65 16.79 -78.10
N LEU A 251 14.17 17.50 -77.09
CA LEU A 251 15.38 18.32 -77.23
C LEU A 251 16.61 17.47 -77.60
N VAL A 252 16.80 16.33 -76.94
CA VAL A 252 17.91 15.41 -77.25
C VAL A 252 17.81 14.89 -78.69
N ILE A 253 16.61 14.50 -79.13
CA ILE A 253 16.38 14.00 -80.50
C ILE A 253 16.69 15.08 -81.54
N VAL A 254 16.28 16.32 -81.30
CA VAL A 254 16.53 17.45 -82.22
C VAL A 254 18.03 17.75 -82.36
N VAL A 255 18.79 17.70 -81.26
CA VAL A 255 20.25 17.92 -81.27
C VAL A 255 20.97 16.81 -82.05
N VAL A 256 20.54 15.56 -81.90
CA VAL A 256 21.10 14.42 -82.64
C VAL A 256 20.86 14.57 -84.14
N ILE A 257 19.63 14.90 -84.54
CA ILE A 257 19.25 15.03 -85.95
C ILE A 257 19.98 16.19 -86.64
N SER A 258 20.14 17.34 -85.97
CA SER A 258 20.80 18.50 -86.59
C SER A 258 22.28 18.23 -86.88
N LEU A 259 22.96 17.50 -86.01
CA LEU A 259 24.38 17.19 -86.18
C LEU A 259 24.63 16.07 -87.19
N VAL A 260 23.78 15.03 -87.25
CA VAL A 260 23.85 14.01 -88.33
C VAL A 260 23.67 14.66 -89.70
N LEU A 261 22.79 15.65 -89.82
CA LEU A 261 22.62 16.43 -91.06
C LEU A 261 23.87 17.27 -91.38
N ILE A 262 24.53 17.85 -90.38
CA ILE A 262 25.79 18.60 -90.56
C ILE A 262 26.93 17.66 -90.99
N GLY A 263 27.03 16.48 -90.39
CA GLY A 263 28.01 15.45 -90.73
C GLY A 263 27.86 14.91 -92.14
N LEU A 264 26.62 14.58 -92.52
CA LEU A 264 26.28 14.20 -93.90
C LEU A 264 26.56 15.33 -94.90
N ALA A 265 26.26 16.59 -94.55
CA ALA A 265 26.53 17.74 -95.42
C ALA A 265 28.03 17.97 -95.63
N LEU A 266 28.87 17.75 -94.61
CA LEU A 266 30.32 17.81 -94.72
C LEU A 266 30.92 16.67 -95.55
N LEU A 267 30.37 15.45 -95.43
CA LEU A 267 30.75 14.29 -96.25
C LEU A 267 30.34 14.41 -97.72
N LEU A 268 29.14 14.94 -98.01
CA LEU A 268 28.64 15.12 -99.38
C LEU A 268 29.34 16.26 -100.13
N LYS A 269 29.84 17.28 -99.43
CA LYS A 269 30.55 18.41 -100.05
C LYS A 269 31.98 18.06 -100.50
N ASN A 270 32.55 16.93 -100.06
CA ASN A 270 33.84 16.42 -100.52
C ASN A 270 33.77 14.88 -100.71
N PRO A 271 33.50 14.37 -101.92
CA PRO A 271 33.51 12.94 -102.15
C PRO A 271 34.93 12.38 -101.95
N ILE A 272 35.00 11.27 -101.22
CA ILE A 272 36.21 10.47 -101.04
C ILE A 272 36.76 10.11 -102.44
N PRO A 273 38.03 10.42 -102.78
CA PRO A 273 38.66 9.75 -103.91
C PRO A 273 38.85 8.29 -103.51
N GLN A 274 38.21 7.37 -104.25
CA GLN A 274 38.49 5.95 -104.14
C GLN A 274 39.94 5.67 -104.51
N ALA A 275 40.73 5.21 -103.54
CA ALA A 275 41.75 4.16 -103.62
C ALA A 275 42.61 4.22 -102.35
#